data_AF-A0A2V9IUU7-F1
#
_entry.id   AF-A0A2V9IUU7-F1
#
_cell.length_a   1.000
_cell.length_b   1.000
_cell.length_c   1.000
_cell.angle_alpha   90.00
_cell.angle_beta   90.00
_cell.angle_gamma   90.00
#
_symmetry.space_group_name_H-M   'P 1'
#
loop_
_entity.id
_entity.type
_entity.pdbx_description
1 polymer ?
#
loop_
_entity_poly.entity_id
_entity_poly.type
_entity_poly.pdbx_seq_one_letter_code
_entity_poly.pdbx_strand_id
1 'polypeptide(L)'
;MNQPEAVANSSQLSKRAARRLIQRALVLTGRDRHVREHIREARLTMLWVLEDWGFAWTVHLDRGKIEFDRRPAKKPDVTLTWRTAAEFFEAEKENWRAESFEYSGPQELMRTLERLYHSFSVSLGGVLRNPVDENGDPLV
;
A
#
# COMPACT_ATOMS: atom_id res chain seq x y z
N MET A 1 16.00 -15.04 -22.31
CA MET A 1 14.80 -14.62 -21.56
C MET A 1 15.26 -13.62 -20.53
N ASN A 2 15.10 -12.33 -20.80
CA ASN A 2 15.41 -11.29 -19.82
C ASN A 2 14.28 -11.30 -18.79
N GLN A 3 14.59 -11.70 -17.56
CA GLN A 3 13.72 -11.41 -16.43
C GLN A 3 13.58 -9.87 -16.39
N PRO A 4 12.37 -9.30 -16.22
CA PRO A 4 12.28 -7.88 -15.95
C PRO A 4 13.05 -7.63 -14.66
N GLU A 5 14.04 -6.75 -14.72
CA GLU A 5 14.70 -6.23 -13.53
C GLU A 5 13.61 -5.58 -12.69
N ALA A 6 13.06 -6.34 -11.72
CA ALA A 6 12.20 -5.81 -10.67
C ALA A 6 12.85 -4.53 -10.18
N VAL A 7 12.10 -3.43 -10.04
CA VAL A 7 12.62 -2.08 -9.72
C VAL A 7 13.85 -2.19 -8.80
N ALA A 8 15.05 -2.12 -9.39
CA ALA A 8 16.22 -2.85 -8.88
C ALA A 8 16.83 -2.23 -7.61
N ASN A 9 16.23 -1.16 -7.08
CA ASN A 9 16.50 -0.62 -5.76
C ASN A 9 15.37 0.34 -5.40
N SER A 10 14.58 0.01 -4.38
CA SER A 10 13.59 0.91 -3.78
C SER A 10 14.20 2.25 -3.33
N SER A 11 15.51 2.26 -3.05
CA SER A 11 16.31 3.46 -2.74
C SER A 11 16.50 4.45 -3.90
N GLN A 12 16.13 4.08 -5.14
CA GLN A 12 16.23 4.94 -6.32
C GLN A 12 14.88 5.51 -6.79
N LEU A 13 13.77 5.11 -6.18
CA LEU A 13 12.44 5.59 -6.56
C LEU A 13 12.24 7.06 -6.15
N SER A 14 11.76 7.88 -7.08
CA SER A 14 11.28 9.22 -6.74
C SER A 14 9.95 9.15 -5.96
N LYS A 15 9.65 10.13 -5.10
CA LYS A 15 8.34 10.26 -4.43
C LYS A 15 7.16 10.26 -5.41
N ARG A 16 7.36 10.74 -6.65
CA ARG A 16 6.33 10.73 -7.69
C ARG A 16 6.10 9.31 -8.21
N ALA A 17 7.17 8.59 -8.54
CA ALA A 17 7.09 7.21 -9.01
C ALA A 17 6.49 6.29 -7.94
N ALA A 18 7.02 6.36 -6.71
CA ALA A 18 6.49 5.66 -5.54
C ALA A 18 4.99 5.86 -5.37
N ARG A 19 4.52 7.11 -5.44
CA ARG A 19 3.09 7.43 -5.37
C ARG A 19 2.28 6.72 -6.45
N ARG A 20 2.75 6.72 -7.70
CA ARG A 20 2.03 6.09 -8.81
C ARG A 20 1.96 4.57 -8.63
N LEU A 21 3.06 3.96 -8.19
CA LEU A 21 3.13 2.51 -7.88
C LEU A 21 2.16 2.15 -6.75
N ILE A 22 2.18 2.89 -5.64
CA ILE A 22 1.28 2.70 -4.48
C ILE A 22 -0.18 2.85 -4.91
N GLN A 23 -0.50 3.93 -5.64
CA GLN A 23 -1.86 4.17 -6.11
C GLN A 23 -2.33 3.02 -7.03
N ARG A 24 -1.47 2.55 -7.94
CA ARG A 24 -1.79 1.40 -8.80
C ARG A 24 -2.03 0.13 -8.00
N ALA A 25 -1.17 -0.16 -7.02
CA ALA A 25 -1.32 -1.31 -6.15
C ALA A 25 -2.65 -1.26 -5.37
N LEU A 26 -3.02 -0.13 -4.76
CA LEU A 26 -4.31 0.03 -4.07
C LEU A 26 -5.52 -0.17 -5.00
N VAL A 27 -5.45 0.29 -6.26
CA VAL A 27 -6.49 0.04 -7.25
C VAL A 27 -6.64 -1.47 -7.52
N LEU A 28 -5.53 -2.19 -7.65
CA LEU A 28 -5.56 -3.64 -7.85
C LEU A 28 -6.09 -4.37 -6.61
N THR A 29 -5.70 -3.95 -5.41
CA THR A 29 -6.23 -4.46 -4.14
C THR A 29 -7.74 -4.27 -4.03
N GLY A 30 -8.26 -3.12 -4.45
CA GLY A 30 -9.72 -2.86 -4.47
C GLY A 30 -10.47 -3.67 -5.53
N ARG A 31 -9.76 -4.23 -6.53
CA ARG A 31 -10.32 -5.15 -7.52
C ARG A 31 -10.40 -6.59 -7.02
N ASP A 32 -9.68 -6.96 -5.96
CA ASP A 32 -9.76 -8.27 -5.32
C ASP A 32 -11.13 -8.49 -4.65
N ARG A 33 -11.82 -9.55 -5.06
CA ARG A 33 -13.15 -9.89 -4.56
C ARG A 33 -13.14 -10.23 -3.07
N HIS A 34 -12.16 -10.98 -2.60
CA HIS A 34 -12.09 -11.41 -1.20
C HIS A 34 -11.81 -10.22 -0.29
N VAL A 35 -10.97 -9.28 -0.74
CA VAL A 35 -10.76 -8.01 -0.03
C VAL A 35 -12.06 -7.23 0.05
N ARG A 36 -12.74 -6.99 -1.08
CA ARG A 36 -14.00 -6.23 -1.09
C ARG A 36 -15.07 -6.82 -0.18
N GLU A 37 -15.21 -8.15 -0.17
CA GLU A 37 -16.13 -8.85 0.73
C GLU A 37 -15.73 -8.67 2.20
N HIS A 38 -14.42 -8.75 2.51
CA HIS A 38 -13.89 -8.57 3.87
C HIS A 38 -14.07 -7.14 4.41
N ILE A 39 -13.86 -6.12 3.58
CA ILE A 39 -14.00 -4.70 3.98
C ILE A 39 -15.38 -4.12 3.68
N ARG A 40 -16.37 -4.97 3.35
CA ARG A 40 -17.69 -4.55 2.83
C ARG A 40 -18.43 -3.59 3.74
N GLU A 41 -18.35 -3.75 5.05
CA GLU A 41 -19.01 -2.88 6.03
C GLU A 41 -18.02 -1.93 6.71
N ALA A 42 -16.74 -1.98 6.34
CA ALA A 42 -15.71 -1.13 6.92
C ALA A 42 -15.85 0.32 6.45
N ARG A 43 -15.67 1.24 7.40
CA ARG A 43 -15.56 2.68 7.16
C ARG A 43 -14.38 3.19 7.96
N LEU A 44 -13.26 3.39 7.28
CA LEU A 44 -11.98 3.69 7.93
C LEU A 44 -11.20 4.72 7.12
N THR A 45 -10.61 5.68 7.81
CA THR A 45 -9.62 6.60 7.29
C THR A 45 -8.26 6.22 7.86
N MET A 46 -7.37 5.75 7.00
CA MET A 46 -6.04 5.29 7.39
C MET A 46 -4.98 6.26 6.89
N LEU A 47 -4.06 6.65 7.77
CA LEU A 47 -2.87 7.41 7.39
C LEU A 47 -1.69 6.44 7.23
N TRP A 48 -1.01 6.51 6.10
CA TRP A 48 0.15 5.68 5.79
C TRP A 48 1.37 6.59 5.65
N VAL A 49 2.48 6.23 6.29
CA VAL A 49 3.66 7.11 6.42
C VAL A 49 4.94 6.35 6.13
N LEU A 50 5.77 6.88 5.23
CA LEU A 50 7.19 6.55 5.11
C LEU A 50 7.99 7.68 5.78
N GLU A 51 8.58 7.37 6.92
CA GLU A 51 9.18 8.36 7.81
C GLU A 51 10.46 8.96 7.22
N ASP A 52 11.40 8.14 6.75
CA ASP A 52 12.66 8.55 6.12
C ASP A 52 12.46 9.51 4.94
N TRP A 53 11.35 9.35 4.22
CA TRP A 53 11.02 10.18 3.09
C TRP A 53 10.18 11.39 3.48
N GLY A 54 9.62 11.47 4.68
CA GLY A 54 8.58 12.44 5.03
C GLY A 54 7.43 12.39 4.02
N PHE A 55 7.00 11.17 3.68
CA PHE A 55 6.03 10.90 2.63
C PHE A 55 4.82 10.20 3.22
N ALA A 56 3.67 10.86 3.18
CA ALA A 56 2.44 10.36 3.76
C ALA A 56 1.26 10.50 2.79
N TRP A 57 0.30 9.60 2.90
CA TRP A 57 -0.94 9.60 2.14
C TRP A 57 -2.06 8.97 2.96
N THR A 58 -3.30 9.20 2.52
CA THR A 58 -4.47 8.63 3.16
C THR A 58 -5.08 7.56 2.28
N VAL A 59 -5.53 6.49 2.92
CA VAL A 59 -6.31 5.43 2.31
C VAL A 59 -7.67 5.40 2.99
N HIS A 60 -8.73 5.54 2.20
CA HIS A 60 -10.10 5.45 2.69
C HIS A 60 -10.68 4.08 2.34
N LEU A 61 -11.30 3.46 3.33
CA LEU A 61 -12.20 2.33 3.14
C LEU A 61 -13.62 2.84 3.33
N ASP A 62 -14.46 2.71 2.32
CA ASP A 62 -15.90 2.96 2.45
C ASP A 62 -16.69 1.89 1.71
N ARG A 63 -17.36 1.04 2.50
CA ARG A 63 -18.33 0.06 1.99
C ARG A 63 -17.81 -0.82 0.85
N GLY A 64 -16.65 -1.45 1.04
CA GLY A 64 -16.04 -2.28 0.00
C GLY A 64 -15.14 -1.53 -0.99
N LYS A 65 -15.09 -0.19 -0.95
CA LYS A 65 -14.23 0.62 -1.82
C LYS A 65 -12.95 1.00 -1.11
N ILE A 66 -11.86 1.07 -1.89
CA ILE A 66 -10.55 1.56 -1.46
C ILE A 66 -10.24 2.80 -2.29
N GLU A 67 -10.00 3.91 -1.62
CA GLU A 67 -9.64 5.18 -2.27
C GLU A 67 -8.30 5.70 -1.74
N PHE A 68 -7.52 6.29 -2.64
CA PHE A 68 -6.22 6.86 -2.33
C PHE A 68 -6.31 8.39 -2.39
N ASP A 69 -5.94 9.07 -1.30
CA ASP A 69 -5.75 10.52 -1.25
C ASP A 69 -4.27 10.84 -0.97
N ARG A 70 -3.72 11.75 -1.77
CA ARG A 70 -2.34 12.26 -1.61
C ARG A 70 -2.17 13.10 -0.35
N ARG A 71 -3.25 13.60 0.23
CA ARG A 71 -3.23 14.48 1.40
C ARG A 71 -3.31 13.63 2.67
N PRO A 72 -2.41 13.84 3.64
CA PRO A 72 -2.51 13.17 4.93
C PRO A 72 -3.71 13.68 5.72
N ALA A 73 -4.56 12.76 6.18
CA ALA A 73 -5.68 13.05 7.05
C ALA A 73 -5.21 13.59 8.41
N LYS A 74 -5.91 14.60 8.93
CA LYS A 74 -5.59 15.22 10.24
C LYS A 74 -6.04 14.38 11.44
N LYS A 75 -7.06 13.55 11.25
CA LYS A 75 -7.67 12.70 12.29
C LYS A 75 -7.96 11.32 11.69
N PRO A 76 -6.92 10.52 11.39
CA PRO A 76 -7.13 9.17 10.91
C PRO A 76 -7.64 8.27 12.04
N ASP A 77 -8.40 7.24 11.70
CA ASP A 77 -8.80 6.18 12.63
C ASP A 77 -7.60 5.28 12.99
N VAL A 78 -6.69 5.11 12.02
CA VAL A 78 -5.48 4.30 12.13
C VAL A 78 -4.31 4.96 11.41
N THR A 79 -3.11 4.85 11.99
CA THR A 79 -1.84 5.20 11.32
C THR A 79 -0.94 3.99 11.20
N LEU A 80 -0.41 3.76 9.99
CA LEU A 80 0.62 2.77 9.69
C LEU A 80 1.91 3.51 9.31
N THR A 81 3.00 3.23 10.01
CA THR A 81 4.28 3.92 9.80
C THR A 81 5.41 2.93 9.51
N TRP A 82 6.06 3.10 8.36
CA TRP A 82 7.32 2.43 8.04
C TRP A 82 8.46 3.40 8.28
N ARG A 83 9.52 2.96 8.96
CA ARG A 83 10.68 3.80 9.22
C ARG A 83 11.41 4.12 7.93
N THR A 84 11.51 3.14 7.03
CA THR A 84 12.15 3.34 5.73
C THR A 84 11.25 2.98 4.55
N ALA A 85 11.42 3.68 3.44
CA ALA A 85 10.79 3.30 2.17
C ALA A 85 11.28 1.93 1.68
N ALA A 86 12.52 1.55 2.02
CA ALA A 86 13.05 0.23 1.71
C ALA A 86 12.21 -0.87 2.39
N GLU A 87 11.93 -0.76 3.69
CA GLU A 87 11.06 -1.68 4.43
C GLU A 87 9.66 -1.78 3.79
N PHE A 88 9.10 -0.66 3.35
CA PHE A 88 7.79 -0.64 2.69
C PHE A 88 7.79 -1.36 1.34
N PHE A 89 8.79 -1.09 0.48
CA PHE A 89 8.84 -1.67 -0.86
C PHE A 89 9.44 -3.10 -0.89
N GLU A 90 10.11 -3.54 0.18
CA GLU A 90 10.57 -4.93 0.37
C GLU A 90 9.49 -5.88 0.93
N ALA A 91 8.26 -5.39 1.15
CA ALA A 91 7.13 -6.18 1.64
C ALA A 91 6.69 -7.34 0.72
N GLU A 92 7.34 -7.50 -0.45
CA GLU A 92 7.15 -8.62 -1.39
C GLU A 92 7.48 -10.00 -0.75
N LYS A 93 8.26 -10.05 0.34
CA LYS A 93 8.60 -11.33 0.99
C LYS A 93 7.33 -11.95 1.60
N GLU A 94 6.97 -13.15 1.13
CA GLU A 94 5.77 -13.98 1.38
C GLU A 94 5.25 -14.11 2.83
N ASN A 95 5.89 -13.49 3.81
CA ASN A 95 5.46 -13.45 5.19
C ASN A 95 5.24 -12.01 5.63
N TRP A 96 4.01 -11.52 5.42
CA TRP A 96 3.49 -10.40 6.20
C TRP A 96 3.83 -10.63 7.68
N ARG A 97 4.64 -9.75 8.25
CA ARG A 97 4.90 -9.71 9.70
C ARG A 97 4.29 -8.43 10.23
N ALA A 98 3.50 -8.54 11.30
CA ALA A 98 2.95 -7.40 12.03
C ALA A 98 4.03 -6.41 12.51
N GLU A 99 5.29 -6.82 12.53
CA GLU A 99 6.47 -6.02 12.86
C GLU A 99 6.96 -5.11 11.72
N SER A 100 6.41 -5.24 10.51
CA SER A 100 6.90 -4.48 9.34
C SER A 100 6.50 -3.01 9.34
N PHE A 101 5.63 -2.58 10.25
CA PHE A 101 5.31 -1.18 10.51
C PHE A 101 4.93 -0.95 11.97
N GLU A 102 5.05 0.30 12.40
CA GLU A 102 4.46 0.77 13.64
C GLU A 102 2.96 1.05 13.42
N TYR A 103 2.12 0.55 14.35
CA TYR A 103 0.68 0.68 14.30
C TYR A 103 0.16 1.61 15.40
N SER A 104 -0.67 2.57 15.03
CA SER A 104 -1.41 3.41 15.97
C SER A 104 -2.90 3.39 15.64
N GLY A 105 -3.72 2.88 16.55
CA GLY A 105 -5.18 2.81 16.38
C GLY A 105 -5.82 1.77 17.32
N PRO A 106 -7.15 1.61 17.27
CA PRO A 106 -7.85 0.56 18.02
C PRO A 106 -7.42 -0.85 17.61
N GLN A 107 -7.18 -1.76 18.56
CA GLN A 107 -6.65 -3.11 18.26
C GLN A 107 -7.62 -3.96 17.42
N GLU A 108 -8.92 -3.76 17.57
CA GLU A 108 -9.96 -4.45 16.81
C GLU A 108 -9.87 -4.21 15.30
N LEU A 109 -9.29 -3.09 14.88
CA LEU A 109 -9.13 -2.77 13.47
C LEU A 109 -7.93 -3.49 12.84
N MET A 110 -6.96 -3.94 13.64
CA MET A 110 -5.75 -4.61 13.14
C MET A 110 -6.10 -5.83 12.27
N ARG A 111 -7.02 -6.69 12.71
CA ARG A 111 -7.42 -7.89 11.95
C ARG A 111 -8.04 -7.55 10.60
N THR A 112 -8.76 -6.43 10.53
CA THR A 112 -9.31 -5.94 9.26
C THR A 112 -8.19 -5.54 8.30
N LEU A 113 -7.16 -4.90 8.84
CA LEU A 113 -6.02 -4.37 8.09
C LEU A 113 -5.06 -5.45 7.62
N GLU A 114 -4.84 -6.52 8.38
CA GLU A 114 -3.94 -7.61 8.01
C GLU A 114 -4.28 -8.17 6.62
N ARG A 115 -5.57 -8.44 6.35
CA ARG A 115 -6.00 -8.96 5.05
C ARG A 115 -5.88 -7.95 3.92
N LEU A 116 -6.23 -6.70 4.22
CA LEU A 116 -6.08 -5.59 3.27
C LEU A 116 -4.60 -5.42 2.89
N TYR A 117 -3.73 -5.36 3.89
CA TYR A 117 -2.30 -5.15 3.71
C TYR A 117 -1.63 -6.33 3.00
N HIS A 118 -2.04 -7.56 3.31
CA HIS A 118 -1.56 -8.74 2.59
C HIS A 118 -1.86 -8.63 1.08
N SER A 119 -3.12 -8.35 0.72
CA SER A 119 -3.50 -8.19 -0.70
C SER A 119 -2.82 -6.98 -1.35
N PHE A 120 -2.63 -5.89 -0.60
CA PHE A 120 -1.84 -4.74 -1.04
C PHE A 120 -0.39 -5.12 -1.32
N SER A 121 0.26 -5.89 -0.45
CA SER A 121 1.66 -6.31 -0.62
C SER A 121 1.84 -7.19 -1.86
N VAL A 122 0.91 -8.12 -2.09
CA VAL A 122 0.87 -8.94 -3.31
C VAL A 122 0.70 -8.06 -4.56
N SER A 123 -0.23 -7.10 -4.50
CA SER A 123 -0.47 -6.16 -5.61
C SER A 123 0.75 -5.28 -5.88
N LEU A 124 1.37 -4.75 -4.84
CA LEU A 124 2.56 -3.91 -4.92
C LEU A 124 3.74 -4.68 -5.49
N GLY A 125 4.00 -5.91 -5.03
CA GLY A 125 5.05 -6.77 -5.60
C GLY A 125 4.82 -7.05 -7.10
N GLY A 126 3.58 -7.29 -7.51
CA GLY A 126 3.22 -7.42 -8.92
C GLY A 126 3.53 -6.15 -9.73
N VAL A 127 3.19 -4.98 -9.20
CA VAL A 127 3.45 -3.67 -9.83
C VAL A 127 4.94 -3.34 -9.85
N LEU A 128 5.72 -3.70 -8.83
CA LEU A 128 7.17 -3.50 -8.81
C LEU A 128 7.90 -4.38 -9.83
N ARG A 129 7.41 -5.60 -10.08
CA ARG A 129 7.96 -6.49 -11.13
C ARG A 129 7.56 -6.04 -12.55
N ASN A 130 6.43 -5.35 -12.70
CA ASN A 130 5.96 -4.82 -13.98
C ASN A 130 5.34 -3.41 -13.78
N PRO A 131 6.17 -2.35 -13.74
CA PRO A 131 5.75 -1.01 -13.33
C PRO A 131 5.03 -0.24 -14.44
N VAL A 132 3.88 -0.75 -14.85
CA VAL A 132 2.99 -0.13 -15.84
C VAL A 132 1.60 0.12 -15.26
N ASP A 133 0.90 1.13 -15.78
CA ASP A 133 -0.49 1.39 -15.40
C ASP A 133 -1.49 0.48 -16.15
N GLU A 134 -2.77 0.85 -16.20
CA GLU A 134 -3.79 0.07 -16.91
C GLU A 134 -3.75 0.20 -18.44
N ASN A 135 -3.09 1.23 -18.97
CA ASN A 135 -2.91 1.45 -20.40
C ASN A 135 -1.56 0.90 -20.90
N GLY A 136 -0.69 0.46 -19.99
CA GLY A 136 0.66 0.02 -20.30
C GLY A 136 1.71 1.13 -20.20
N ASP A 137 1.34 2.31 -19.70
CA ASP A 137 2.28 3.43 -19.57
C ASP A 137 3.22 3.23 -18.37
N PRO A 138 4.53 3.51 -18.52
CA PRO A 138 5.50 3.36 -17.44
C PRO A 138 5.17 4.21 -16.21
N LEU A 139 5.30 3.61 -15.02
CA LEU A 139 5.06 4.24 -13.72
C LEU A 139 6.30 4.90 -13.12
N VAL A 140 7.49 4.41 -13.50
CA VAL A 140 8.81 4.87 -13.06
C VAL A 140 9.48 5.73 -14.11
#